data_AF-A0A932CSE3-F1
#
_entry.id   AF-A0A932CSE3-F1
#
_cell.length_a   1.000
_cell.length_b   1.000
_cell.length_c   1.000
_cell.angle_alpha   90.00
_cell.angle_beta   90.00
_cell.angle_gamma   90.00
#
_symmetry.space_group_name_H-M   'P 1'
#
loop_
_entity.id
_entity.type
_entity.pdbx_description
1 polymer ?
#
loop_
_entity_poly.entity_id
_entity_poly.type
_entity_poly.pdbx_seq_one_letter_code
_entity_poly.pdbx_strand_id
1 'polypeptide(L)'
;MPNGAYLAYHRIVIVACPDCQLRYDVTGRPPGSRARCRCGATFPLPAPAQDAAALRCPSCGGASSPAKTRCDFCSIQLATVRCPRCFGLLFRGSKHCAHCGTKVDAPARAAEAGEPSARSCPRCAAGAPASMLIAELVGDTLIDRCDACGGLWIDQTAFERIVEDRERDDHVRMVVHAGQRHEAGSGTPASAVTYLKCPDCQGVMNRRNFGRRSGVIVDVCHAHGTWFDADELPRVIEFVRSGGLDEAYRREREELERQKREDQATRRAAATEALRSPGADPPGWGGSLGVFSTLGFLARLLRIVE
;
A
#
# COMPACT_ATOMS: atom_id res chain seq x y z
N MET A 1 -5.56 -10.68 -18.89
CA MET A 1 -4.48 -9.68 -19.04
C MET A 1 -3.93 -9.38 -17.65
N PRO A 2 -2.62 -9.38 -17.39
CA PRO A 2 -2.13 -9.32 -16.02
C PRO A 2 -2.16 -7.87 -15.50
N ASN A 3 -2.87 -7.67 -14.39
CA ASN A 3 -3.15 -6.41 -13.68
C ASN A 3 -1.93 -5.82 -12.92
N GLY A 4 -0.70 -6.19 -13.27
CA GLY A 4 0.52 -5.74 -12.57
C GLY A 4 1.16 -4.46 -13.10
N ALA A 5 0.65 -3.88 -14.18
CA ALA A 5 1.31 -2.79 -14.90
C ALA A 5 1.03 -1.38 -14.35
N TYR A 6 0.04 -1.18 -13.49
CA TYR A 6 -0.52 0.16 -13.25
C TYR A 6 0.30 1.09 -12.35
N LEU A 7 1.23 0.57 -11.55
CA LEU A 7 1.97 1.39 -10.56
C LEU A 7 3.40 1.69 -10.99
N ALA A 8 3.84 1.14 -12.12
CA ALA A 8 5.17 1.37 -12.67
C ALA A 8 5.28 2.70 -13.43
N TYR A 9 4.16 3.39 -13.70
CA TYR A 9 4.09 4.46 -14.71
C TYR A 9 3.98 5.90 -14.18
N HIS A 10 3.98 6.13 -12.87
CA HIS A 10 3.92 7.50 -12.32
C HIS A 10 5.30 8.14 -12.07
N ARG A 11 6.41 7.42 -12.30
CA ARG A 11 7.72 8.06 -12.34
C ARG A 11 7.84 8.87 -13.62
N ILE A 12 8.14 10.16 -13.51
CA ILE A 12 8.45 11.01 -14.66
C ILE A 12 9.61 10.37 -15.44
N VAL A 13 9.35 10.01 -16.71
CA VAL A 13 10.36 9.43 -17.60
C VAL A 13 10.71 10.47 -18.65
N ILE A 14 11.89 11.09 -18.52
CA ILE A 14 12.42 12.00 -19.54
C ILE A 14 13.49 11.27 -20.34
N VAL A 15 13.32 11.22 -21.67
CA VAL A 15 14.28 10.65 -22.61
C VAL A 15 14.86 11.74 -23.51
N ALA A 16 16.15 11.64 -23.82
CA ALA A 16 16.77 12.50 -24.81
C ALA A 16 16.76 11.80 -26.18
N CYS A 17 16.46 12.55 -27.24
CA CYS A 17 16.66 12.06 -28.60
C CYS A 17 18.14 11.74 -28.82
N PRO A 18 18.50 10.54 -29.35
CA PRO A 18 19.90 10.18 -29.57
C PRO A 18 20.61 11.14 -30.55
N ASP A 19 19.87 11.65 -31.54
CA ASP A 19 20.44 12.44 -32.64
C ASP A 19 20.63 13.92 -32.27
N CYS A 20 19.63 14.55 -31.64
CA CYS A 20 19.64 16.00 -31.38
C CYS A 20 19.57 16.38 -29.90
N GLN A 21 19.53 15.41 -28.99
CA GLN A 21 19.51 15.59 -27.53
C GLN A 21 18.30 16.35 -26.97
N LEU A 22 17.29 16.66 -27.80
CA LEU A 22 16.05 17.26 -27.33
C LEU A 22 15.32 16.30 -26.38
N ARG A 23 14.81 16.83 -25.27
CA ARG A 23 14.22 16.05 -24.18
C ARG A 23 12.70 15.95 -24.33
N TYR A 24 12.18 14.76 -24.11
CA TYR A 24 10.76 14.44 -24.18
C TYR A 24 10.31 13.78 -22.89
N ASP A 25 9.19 14.26 -22.35
CA ASP A 25 8.44 13.53 -21.33
C ASP A 25 7.67 12.40 -22.00
N VAL A 26 7.97 11.17 -21.59
CA VAL A 26 7.35 9.94 -22.09
C VAL A 26 6.75 9.13 -20.95
N THR A 27 6.39 9.79 -19.85
CA THR A 27 5.71 9.18 -18.70
C THR A 27 4.46 8.42 -19.16
N GLY A 28 4.24 7.22 -18.62
CA GLY A 28 3.14 6.35 -19.02
C GLY A 28 3.34 5.56 -20.33
N ARG A 29 4.43 5.80 -21.08
CA ARG A 29 4.71 5.05 -22.31
C ARG A 29 5.46 3.74 -22.00
N PRO A 30 5.03 2.59 -22.55
CA PRO A 30 5.69 1.32 -22.26
C PRO A 30 7.12 1.28 -22.83
N PRO A 31 8.07 0.68 -22.10
CA PRO A 31 9.41 0.37 -22.61
C PRO A 31 9.36 -0.35 -23.95
N GLY A 32 10.28 -0.02 -24.86
CA GLY A 32 10.31 -0.58 -26.21
C GLY A 32 9.33 0.05 -27.22
N SER A 33 8.35 0.84 -26.77
CA SER A 33 7.56 1.66 -27.70
C SER A 33 8.43 2.74 -28.37
N ARG A 34 8.00 3.27 -29.52
CA ARG A 34 8.81 4.24 -30.29
C ARG A 34 8.35 5.70 -30.03
N ALA A 35 9.31 6.60 -29.89
CA ALA A 35 9.08 8.04 -29.90
C ALA A 35 9.65 8.67 -31.17
N ARG A 36 8.99 9.71 -31.67
CA ARG A 36 9.43 10.50 -32.82
C ARG A 36 9.87 11.87 -32.34
N CYS A 37 11.12 12.22 -32.59
CA CYS A 37 11.66 13.54 -32.34
C CYS A 37 11.26 14.53 -33.45
N ARG A 38 11.25 15.81 -33.12
CA ARG A 38 11.08 16.93 -34.06
C ARG A 38 12.18 16.98 -35.12
N CYS A 39 13.39 16.48 -34.83
CA CYS A 39 14.45 16.38 -35.84
C CYS A 39 14.21 15.26 -36.89
N GLY A 40 13.12 14.49 -36.76
CA GLY A 40 12.78 13.39 -37.67
C GLY A 40 13.21 12.01 -37.16
N ALA A 41 14.13 11.96 -36.19
CA ALA A 41 14.58 10.70 -35.59
C ALA A 41 13.42 9.94 -34.94
N THR A 42 13.34 8.63 -35.19
CA THR A 42 12.44 7.74 -34.46
C THR A 42 13.26 6.74 -33.67
N PHE A 43 13.11 6.73 -32.36
CA PHE A 43 13.94 5.95 -31.45
C PHE A 43 13.08 5.13 -30.47
N PRO A 44 13.54 3.94 -30.05
CA PRO A 44 12.86 3.16 -29.03
C PRO A 44 13.00 3.83 -27.66
N LEU A 45 11.95 3.76 -26.85
CA LEU A 45 12.02 4.16 -25.46
C LEU A 45 12.82 3.11 -24.67
N PRO A 46 13.87 3.53 -23.96
CA PRO A 46 14.68 2.60 -23.20
C PRO A 46 13.84 1.95 -22.10
N ALA A 47 14.17 0.70 -21.78
CA ALA A 47 13.77 0.16 -20.49
C ALA A 47 14.34 1.02 -19.37
N PRO A 48 13.65 1.15 -18.22
CA PRO A 48 14.22 1.81 -17.06
C PRO A 48 15.60 1.22 -16.79
N ALA A 49 16.62 2.05 -16.62
CA ALA A 49 17.96 1.58 -16.32
C ALA A 49 17.92 0.65 -15.10
N GLN A 50 18.73 -0.42 -15.10
CA GLN A 50 18.78 -1.39 -13.99
C GLN A 50 19.12 -0.69 -12.66
N ASP A 51 19.86 0.43 -12.73
CA ASP A 51 20.22 1.27 -11.58
C ASP A 51 19.12 2.28 -11.17
N ALA A 52 17.91 2.23 -11.73
CA ALA A 52 16.82 3.16 -11.39
C ALA A 52 16.34 3.05 -9.93
N ALA A 53 16.82 2.05 -9.20
CA ALA A 53 16.63 1.89 -7.76
C ALA A 53 17.88 2.22 -6.93
N ALA A 54 19.04 2.46 -7.55
CA ALA A 54 20.27 2.78 -6.85
C ALA A 54 20.31 4.27 -6.44
N LEU A 55 20.85 4.55 -5.26
CA LEU A 55 21.15 5.93 -4.87
C LEU A 55 22.36 6.43 -5.65
N ARG A 56 22.44 7.75 -5.85
CA ARG A 56 23.57 8.38 -6.54
C ARG A 56 24.50 9.00 -5.51
N CYS A 57 25.80 8.70 -5.62
CA CYS A 57 26.82 9.32 -4.78
C CYS A 57 26.72 10.85 -4.90
N PRO A 58 26.62 11.60 -3.79
CA PRO A 58 26.47 13.05 -3.84
C PRO A 58 27.73 13.77 -4.34
N SER A 59 28.88 13.10 -4.37
CA SER A 59 30.15 13.64 -4.85
C SER A 59 30.40 13.36 -6.34
N CYS A 60 30.35 12.10 -6.77
CA CYS A 60 30.69 11.73 -8.15
C CYS A 60 29.50 11.30 -9.03
N GLY A 61 28.31 11.10 -8.47
CA GLY A 61 27.14 10.62 -9.21
C GLY A 61 27.11 9.12 -9.52
N GLY A 62 28.11 8.35 -9.10
CA GLY A 62 28.13 6.90 -9.25
C GLY A 62 26.94 6.22 -8.57
N ALA A 63 26.39 5.16 -9.19
CA ALA A 63 25.36 4.33 -8.59
C ALA A 63 25.89 3.68 -7.30
N SER A 64 25.11 3.65 -6.24
CA SER A 64 25.51 2.99 -5.00
C SER A 64 24.29 2.46 -4.24
N SER A 65 24.47 1.30 -3.62
CA SER A 65 23.46 0.74 -2.73
C SER A 65 23.38 1.55 -1.43
N PRO A 66 22.19 1.76 -0.85
CA PRO A 66 22.04 2.40 0.46
C PRO A 66 22.83 1.73 1.59
N ALA A 67 23.14 0.43 1.46
CA ALA A 67 23.91 -0.32 2.45
C ALA A 67 25.42 -0.03 2.42
N LYS A 68 25.91 0.66 1.39
CA LYS A 68 27.34 0.98 1.25
C LYS A 68 27.71 2.14 2.14
N THR A 69 28.75 1.96 2.95
CA THR A 69 29.36 3.01 3.78
C THR A 69 30.44 3.80 3.03
N ARG A 70 30.85 3.33 1.84
CA ARG A 70 31.83 4.00 0.97
C ARG A 70 31.45 3.81 -0.50
N CYS A 71 31.64 4.84 -1.31
CA CYS A 71 31.36 4.78 -2.74
C CYS A 71 32.39 3.93 -3.48
N ASP A 72 31.95 2.98 -4.31
CA ASP A 72 32.85 2.12 -5.09
C ASP A 72 33.62 2.89 -6.20
N PHE A 73 33.16 4.10 -6.56
CA PHE A 73 33.73 4.90 -7.66
C PHE A 73 34.73 5.96 -7.21
N CYS A 74 34.35 6.79 -6.22
CA CYS A 74 35.20 7.89 -5.74
C CYS A 74 35.65 7.72 -4.29
N SER A 75 35.28 6.60 -3.65
CA SER A 75 35.70 6.25 -2.29
C SER A 75 35.28 7.22 -1.18
N ILE A 76 34.38 8.18 -1.43
CA ILE A 76 33.83 9.04 -0.37
C ILE A 76 33.02 8.21 0.64
N GLN A 77 33.02 8.61 1.91
CA GLN A 77 32.15 8.02 2.92
C GLN A 77 30.68 8.38 2.63
N LEU A 78 29.83 7.37 2.69
CA LEU A 78 28.39 7.48 2.46
C LEU A 78 27.68 7.28 3.79
N ALA A 79 26.78 8.18 4.12
CA ALA A 79 25.89 8.07 5.26
C ALA A 79 24.46 8.19 4.75
N THR A 80 23.57 7.30 5.17
CA THR A 80 22.16 7.37 4.79
C THR A 80 21.38 8.26 5.75
N VAL A 81 20.45 9.04 5.19
CA VAL A 81 19.44 9.81 5.90
C VAL A 81 18.11 9.63 5.17
N ARG A 82 16.99 9.93 5.83
CA ARG A 82 15.67 9.88 5.21
C ARG A 82 15.21 11.24 4.69
N CYS A 83 14.45 11.21 3.60
CA CYS A 83 13.81 12.39 3.05
C CYS A 83 12.65 12.81 3.95
N PRO A 84 12.57 14.07 4.43
CA PRO A 84 11.46 14.52 5.26
C PRO A 84 10.10 14.56 4.52
N ARG A 85 10.12 14.48 3.18
CA ARG A 85 8.88 14.52 2.36
C ARG A 85 8.32 13.14 2.05
N CYS A 86 9.17 12.18 1.69
CA CYS A 86 8.74 10.85 1.26
C CYS A 86 9.35 9.69 2.06
N PHE A 87 10.16 9.98 3.08
CA PHE A 87 10.82 8.99 3.95
C PHE A 87 11.78 8.02 3.25
N GLY A 88 11.97 8.18 1.92
CA GLY A 88 12.94 7.40 1.16
C GLY A 88 14.37 7.68 1.60
N LEU A 89 15.22 6.66 1.51
CA LEU A 89 16.63 6.78 1.85
C LEU A 89 17.36 7.64 0.82
N LEU A 90 18.33 8.41 1.28
CA LEU A 90 19.27 9.15 0.43
C LEU A 90 20.62 9.25 1.14
N PHE A 91 21.67 9.53 0.37
CA PHE A 91 22.96 9.84 0.99
C PHE A 91 22.95 11.27 1.54
N ARG A 92 23.48 11.45 2.74
CA ARG A 92 23.74 12.75 3.36
C ARG A 92 24.51 13.64 2.38
N GLY A 93 24.04 14.87 2.20
CA GLY A 93 24.60 15.81 1.23
C GLY A 93 23.97 15.74 -0.17
N SER A 94 23.04 14.80 -0.43
CA SER A 94 22.24 14.84 -1.65
C SER A 94 21.43 16.13 -1.73
N LYS A 95 21.51 16.84 -2.85
CA LYS A 95 20.75 18.09 -3.06
C LYS A 95 19.26 17.84 -3.33
N HIS A 96 18.93 16.68 -3.87
CA HIS A 96 17.55 16.29 -4.21
C HIS A 96 17.31 14.82 -3.81
N CYS A 97 16.08 14.50 -3.44
CA CYS A 97 15.66 13.14 -3.14
C CYS A 97 15.52 12.31 -4.43
N ALA A 98 16.15 11.13 -4.48
CA ALA A 98 16.04 10.20 -5.61
C ALA A 98 14.64 9.55 -5.75
N HIS A 99 13.84 9.55 -4.67
CA HIS A 99 12.50 8.97 -4.68
C HIS A 99 11.42 9.97 -5.12
N CYS A 100 11.43 11.19 -4.58
CA CYS A 100 10.35 12.17 -4.79
C CYS A 100 10.77 13.49 -5.44
N GLY A 101 12.06 13.68 -5.73
CA GLY A 101 12.59 14.89 -6.38
C GLY A 101 12.67 16.14 -5.51
N THR A 102 12.12 16.15 -4.29
CA THR A 102 12.18 17.32 -3.40
C THR A 102 13.64 17.71 -3.13
N LYS A 103 13.93 19.01 -3.20
CA LYS A 103 15.18 19.59 -2.71
C LYS A 103 15.34 19.28 -1.21
N VAL A 104 16.54 18.88 -0.82
CA VAL A 104 16.85 18.54 0.58
C VAL A 104 17.56 19.74 1.19
N ASP A 105 16.78 20.70 1.68
CA ASP A 105 17.29 21.94 2.28
C ASP A 105 17.89 21.72 3.68
N ALA A 106 17.41 20.70 4.39
CA ALA A 106 18.05 20.13 5.56
C ALA A 106 17.81 18.61 5.56
N PRO A 107 18.85 17.76 5.68
CA PRO A 107 18.62 16.35 5.94
C PRO A 107 17.83 16.23 7.24
N ALA A 108 16.99 15.20 7.37
CA ALA A 108 16.42 14.83 8.65
C ALA A 108 17.54 14.89 9.70
N ARG A 109 17.34 15.65 10.78
CA ARG A 109 18.22 15.55 11.93
C ARG A 109 18.03 14.13 12.43
N ALA A 110 18.89 13.22 11.99
CA ALA A 110 19.16 12.04 12.77
C ALA A 110 19.54 12.60 14.14
N ALA A 111 18.64 12.47 15.11
CA ALA A 111 19.01 12.64 16.50
C ALA A 111 20.30 11.83 16.68
N GLU A 112 21.30 12.45 17.32
CA GLU A 112 22.59 11.84 17.60
C GLU A 112 22.36 10.37 17.98
N ALA A 113 22.77 9.44 17.11
CA ALA A 113 22.48 8.01 17.20
C ALA A 113 21.19 7.69 17.97
N GLY A 114 20.04 7.88 17.32
CA GLY A 114 18.71 7.73 17.89
C GLY A 114 18.59 6.66 18.98
N GLU A 115 17.88 7.01 20.05
CA GLU A 115 17.73 6.16 21.22
C GLU A 115 17.21 4.77 20.80
N PRO A 116 17.76 3.66 21.35
CA PRO A 116 17.19 2.35 21.17
C PRO A 116 15.72 2.40 21.54
N SER A 117 14.84 2.05 20.62
CA SER A 117 13.45 1.82 21.00
C SER A 117 13.39 0.55 21.86
N ALA A 118 12.36 0.43 22.69
CA ALA A 118 12.08 -0.81 23.42
C ALA A 118 11.47 -1.91 22.52
N ARG A 119 11.45 -1.73 21.19
CA ARG A 119 10.74 -2.58 20.23
C ARG A 119 11.70 -3.46 19.44
N SER A 120 11.30 -4.70 19.20
CA SER A 120 12.04 -5.64 18.35
C SER A 120 11.52 -5.59 16.90
N CYS A 121 12.43 -5.74 15.94
CA CYS A 121 12.08 -5.84 14.52
C CYS A 121 11.32 -7.14 14.26
N PRO A 122 10.06 -7.09 13.79
CA PRO A 122 9.25 -8.28 13.59
C PRO A 122 9.73 -9.14 12.41
N ARG A 123 10.42 -8.54 11.43
CA ARG A 123 11.00 -9.24 10.28
C ARG A 123 12.28 -9.99 10.68
N CYS A 124 13.10 -9.39 11.54
CA CYS A 124 14.36 -9.97 12.01
C CYS A 124 14.22 -10.81 13.29
N ALA A 125 13.06 -10.78 13.95
CA ALA A 125 12.83 -11.47 15.23
C ALA A 125 13.07 -12.99 15.20
N ALA A 126 12.98 -13.62 14.02
CA ALA A 126 13.30 -15.04 13.86
C ALA A 126 14.82 -15.34 13.77
N GLY A 127 15.65 -14.33 13.51
CA GLY A 127 17.10 -14.42 13.56
C GLY A 127 17.60 -14.02 14.95
N ALA A 128 18.37 -14.89 15.61
CA ALA A 128 18.99 -14.54 16.88
C ALA A 128 20.37 -13.88 16.65
N PRO A 129 20.67 -12.73 17.28
CA PRO A 129 19.80 -11.92 18.15
C PRO A 129 18.79 -11.08 17.35
N ALA A 130 17.58 -10.92 17.90
CA ALA A 130 16.55 -10.08 17.29
C ALA A 130 17.04 -8.63 17.20
N SER A 131 17.01 -8.05 15.99
CA SER A 131 17.40 -6.65 15.79
C SER A 131 16.42 -5.72 16.51
N MET A 132 16.93 -4.89 17.40
CA MET A 132 16.13 -3.83 18.04
C MET A 132 15.86 -2.71 17.05
N LEU A 133 14.68 -2.08 17.15
CA LEU A 133 14.39 -0.90 16.35
C LEU A 133 15.03 0.34 16.99
N ILE A 134 15.39 1.30 16.16
CA ILE A 134 16.05 2.54 16.56
C ILE A 134 15.11 3.69 16.25
N ALA A 135 14.78 4.49 17.25
CA ALA A 135 13.95 5.68 17.05
C ALA A 135 14.68 6.69 16.16
N GLU A 136 13.96 7.34 15.25
CA GLU A 136 14.47 8.38 14.36
C GLU A 136 13.41 9.46 14.20
N LEU A 137 13.80 10.72 14.38
CA LEU A 137 12.94 11.85 14.01
C LEU A 137 13.23 12.23 12.55
N VAL A 138 12.24 12.06 11.67
CA VAL A 138 12.32 12.42 10.25
C VAL A 138 11.35 13.57 9.98
N GLY A 139 11.89 14.77 9.83
CA GLY A 139 11.07 15.99 9.84
C GLY A 139 10.48 16.20 11.23
N ASP A 140 9.16 16.08 11.34
CA ASP A 140 8.36 16.16 12.57
C ASP A 140 7.76 14.79 12.97
N THR A 141 8.09 13.73 12.23
CA THR A 141 7.53 12.40 12.41
C THR A 141 8.55 11.49 13.10
N LEU A 142 8.19 10.97 14.28
CA LEU A 142 8.95 9.92 14.95
C LEU A 142 8.64 8.56 14.31
N ILE A 143 9.69 7.84 13.92
CA ILE A 143 9.60 6.48 13.36
C ILE A 143 10.58 5.57 14.08
N ASP A 144 10.32 4.26 14.10
CA ASP A 144 11.35 3.29 14.50
C ASP A 144 11.84 2.54 13.27
N ARG A 145 13.16 2.49 13.08
CA ARG A 145 13.78 1.78 11.94
C ARG A 145 14.52 0.54 12.39
N CYS A 146 14.59 -0.46 11.52
CA CYS A 146 15.56 -1.54 11.62
C CYS A 146 16.79 -1.22 10.74
N ASP A 147 17.99 -1.35 11.28
CA ASP A 147 19.25 -1.22 10.54
C ASP A 147 19.60 -2.46 9.71
N ALA A 148 19.14 -3.64 10.13
CA ALA A 148 19.39 -4.91 9.45
C ALA A 148 18.54 -5.09 8.18
N CYS A 149 17.21 -4.92 8.27
CA CYS A 149 16.31 -5.11 7.13
C CYS A 149 15.83 -3.82 6.46
N GLY A 150 16.08 -2.66 7.07
CA GLY A 150 15.62 -1.36 6.56
C GLY A 150 14.13 -1.06 6.76
N GLY A 151 13.38 -1.98 7.39
CA GLY A 151 11.96 -1.81 7.68
C GLY A 151 11.67 -0.73 8.73
N LEU A 152 10.42 -0.26 8.73
CA LEU A 152 9.93 0.86 9.52
C LEU A 152 8.68 0.48 10.29
N TRP A 153 8.64 0.89 11.55
CA TRP A 153 7.43 0.94 12.36
C TRP A 153 7.00 2.40 12.51
N ILE A 154 5.72 2.67 12.25
CA ILE A 154 5.11 3.98 12.45
C ILE A 154 3.82 3.80 13.22
N ASP A 155 3.71 4.51 14.34
CA ASP A 155 2.51 4.51 15.17
C ASP A 155 1.31 5.05 14.37
N GLN A 156 0.11 4.57 14.69
CA GLN A 156 -1.11 4.83 13.93
C GLN A 156 -1.38 6.32 13.70
N THR A 157 -1.34 7.13 14.77
CA THR A 157 -1.55 8.58 14.70
C THR A 157 -0.50 9.29 13.85
N ALA A 158 0.75 8.83 13.90
CA ALA A 158 1.83 9.41 13.09
C ALA A 158 1.62 9.09 11.61
N PHE A 159 1.25 7.85 11.29
CA PHE A 159 0.98 7.46 9.90
C PHE A 159 -0.26 8.16 9.32
N GLU A 160 -1.33 8.31 10.11
CA GLU A 160 -2.52 9.07 9.70
C GLU A 160 -2.16 10.51 9.31
N ARG A 161 -1.37 11.21 10.15
CA ARG A 161 -0.87 12.57 9.83
C ARG A 161 -0.05 12.61 8.55
N ILE A 162 0.84 11.63 8.33
CA ILE A 162 1.64 11.56 7.10
C ILE A 162 0.73 11.52 5.87
N VAL A 163 -0.34 10.74 5.92
CA VAL A 163 -1.28 10.63 4.80
C VAL A 163 -2.15 11.89 4.68
N GLU A 164 -2.72 12.39 5.78
CA GLU A 164 -3.54 13.62 5.81
C GLU A 164 -2.82 14.84 5.26
N ASP A 165 -1.56 15.06 5.61
CA ASP A 165 -0.76 16.19 5.11
C ASP A 165 -0.52 16.17 3.59
N ARG A 166 -0.79 15.03 2.94
CA ARG A 166 -0.46 14.75 1.54
C ARG A 166 -1.70 14.50 0.68
N GLU A 167 -2.84 14.25 1.31
CA GLU A 167 -4.14 14.20 0.67
C GLU A 167 -4.74 15.62 0.58
N ARG A 168 -5.57 15.84 -0.44
CA ARG A 168 -6.29 17.11 -0.60
C ARG A 168 -7.70 17.07 0.03
N ASP A 169 -8.18 15.88 0.40
CA ASP A 169 -9.57 15.57 0.77
C ASP A 169 -9.69 14.55 1.94
N ASP A 170 -10.90 14.44 2.53
CA ASP A 170 -11.26 13.73 3.77
C ASP A 170 -11.16 12.17 3.76
N HIS A 171 -10.59 11.54 2.72
CA HIS A 171 -10.70 10.10 2.47
C HIS A 171 -9.75 9.20 3.29
N VAL A 172 -8.87 9.78 4.11
CA VAL A 172 -7.78 9.07 4.82
C VAL A 172 -8.29 8.00 5.80
N ARG A 173 -9.34 8.31 6.57
CA ARG A 173 -9.83 7.43 7.63
C ARG A 173 -10.36 6.09 7.10
N MET A 174 -10.92 6.08 5.89
CA MET A 174 -11.42 4.84 5.26
C MET A 174 -10.28 3.91 4.83
N VAL A 175 -9.12 4.42 4.46
CA VAL A 175 -8.04 3.61 3.88
C VAL A 175 -7.24 2.88 4.97
N VAL A 176 -7.05 3.55 6.11
CA VAL A 176 -6.37 2.98 7.28
C VAL A 176 -7.30 2.01 8.04
N HIS A 177 -8.62 2.28 8.06
CA HIS A 177 -9.58 1.55 8.90
C HIS A 177 -10.60 0.66 8.17
N ALA A 178 -10.72 0.69 6.83
CA ALA A 178 -11.77 -0.11 6.16
C ALA A 178 -11.48 -1.62 6.26
N GLY A 179 -12.33 -2.26 7.07
CA GLY A 179 -12.91 -3.61 6.96
C GLY A 179 -12.28 -4.62 6.01
N GLN A 180 -12.00 -5.79 6.58
CA GLN A 180 -11.56 -7.00 5.90
C GLN A 180 -12.51 -7.38 4.74
N ARG A 181 -11.94 -7.57 3.54
CA ARG A 181 -12.42 -8.56 2.59
C ARG A 181 -11.22 -9.37 2.14
N HIS A 182 -11.23 -10.66 2.50
CA HIS A 182 -10.29 -11.63 1.95
C HIS A 182 -10.59 -11.78 0.46
N GLU A 183 -9.69 -11.29 -0.41
CA GLU A 183 -9.71 -11.67 -1.82
C GLU A 183 -9.25 -13.13 -1.94
N ALA A 184 -10.20 -14.05 -1.92
CA ALA A 184 -10.00 -15.38 -2.45
C ALA A 184 -10.02 -15.27 -3.99
N GLY A 185 -8.84 -15.24 -4.63
CA GLY A 185 -8.76 -15.08 -6.08
C GLY A 185 -7.36 -15.22 -6.70
N SER A 186 -6.92 -16.47 -6.82
CA SER A 186 -6.06 -17.05 -7.89
C SER A 186 -4.83 -16.31 -8.42
N GLY A 187 -3.64 -16.90 -8.23
CA GLY A 187 -2.55 -16.84 -9.23
C GLY A 187 -1.11 -16.86 -8.68
N THR A 188 -0.44 -18.01 -8.87
CA THR A 188 1.00 -18.31 -8.70
C THR A 188 1.44 -18.72 -7.27
N PRO A 189 2.18 -19.85 -7.09
CA PRO A 189 2.59 -20.31 -5.77
C PRO A 189 3.67 -19.38 -5.21
N ALA A 190 3.22 -18.41 -4.42
CA ALA A 190 4.10 -17.49 -3.72
C ALA A 190 4.63 -18.17 -2.46
N SER A 191 5.93 -18.03 -2.25
CA SER A 191 6.68 -18.16 -0.99
C SER A 191 5.80 -18.14 0.26
N ALA A 192 6.05 -19.07 1.20
CA ALA A 192 5.38 -19.14 2.49
C ALA A 192 5.14 -17.73 3.08
N VAL A 193 3.88 -17.31 3.15
CA VAL A 193 3.52 -15.98 3.65
C VAL A 193 3.75 -15.97 5.16
N THR A 194 4.83 -15.32 5.59
CA THR A 194 5.14 -15.13 7.00
C THR A 194 4.43 -13.88 7.51
N TYR A 195 3.40 -14.07 8.33
CA TYR A 195 2.72 -12.97 9.02
C TYR A 195 3.60 -12.41 10.13
N LEU A 196 3.62 -11.08 10.25
CA LEU A 196 4.41 -10.39 11.26
C LEU A 196 3.66 -10.19 12.57
N LYS A 197 4.42 -10.07 13.66
CA LYS A 197 3.94 -9.73 15.00
C LYS A 197 4.05 -8.22 15.24
N CYS A 198 3.05 -7.62 15.85
CA CYS A 198 3.08 -6.20 16.22
C CYS A 198 4.21 -5.96 17.25
N PRO A 199 5.10 -4.97 17.04
CA PRO A 199 6.16 -4.66 18.00
C PRO A 199 5.65 -4.29 19.40
N ASP A 200 4.45 -3.68 19.49
CA ASP A 200 3.86 -3.27 20.77
C ASP A 200 3.05 -4.38 21.46
N CYS A 201 2.09 -5.01 20.78
CA CYS A 201 1.18 -5.99 21.40
C CYS A 201 1.44 -7.45 21.06
N GLN A 202 2.40 -7.74 20.18
CA GLN A 202 2.71 -9.10 19.70
C GLN A 202 1.52 -9.82 19.02
N GLY A 203 0.43 -9.13 18.74
CA GLY A 203 -0.67 -9.62 17.91
C GLY A 203 -0.22 -9.82 16.46
N VAL A 204 -0.86 -10.74 15.74
CA VAL A 204 -0.59 -10.92 14.30
C VAL A 204 -1.09 -9.70 13.53
N MET A 205 -0.24 -9.11 12.70
CA MET A 205 -0.59 -7.95 11.88
C MET A 205 -1.30 -8.37 10.59
N ASN A 206 -2.23 -7.54 10.15
CA ASN A 206 -3.00 -7.76 8.94
C ASN A 206 -2.22 -7.25 7.73
N ARG A 207 -1.79 -8.18 6.88
CA ARG A 207 -1.18 -7.88 5.59
C ARG A 207 -2.23 -7.31 4.63
N ARG A 208 -2.07 -6.07 4.18
CA ARG A 208 -3.06 -5.34 3.35
C ARG A 208 -2.39 -4.68 2.15
N ASN A 209 -3.07 -4.67 1.01
CA ASN A 209 -2.69 -3.80 -0.10
C ASN A 209 -3.17 -2.37 0.23
N PHE A 210 -2.25 -1.41 0.37
CA PHE A 210 -2.59 -0.04 0.74
C PHE A 210 -3.54 0.58 -0.31
N GLY A 211 -4.60 1.24 0.14
CA GLY A 211 -5.66 1.72 -0.76
C GLY A 211 -6.30 0.63 -1.63
N ARG A 212 -6.16 -0.66 -1.26
CA ARG A 212 -6.64 -1.88 -1.96
C ARG A 212 -6.05 -2.14 -3.34
N ARG A 213 -5.41 -1.16 -3.96
CA ARG A 213 -4.90 -1.25 -5.34
C ARG A 213 -3.52 -0.64 -5.56
N SER A 214 -2.89 -0.07 -4.53
CA SER A 214 -1.57 0.56 -4.66
C SER A 214 -0.46 -0.43 -4.99
N GLY A 215 -0.71 -1.74 -4.86
CA GLY A 215 0.29 -2.80 -5.03
C GLY A 215 1.45 -2.68 -4.03
N VAL A 216 1.28 -1.85 -2.99
CA VAL A 216 2.17 -1.76 -1.84
C VAL A 216 1.50 -2.55 -0.73
N ILE A 217 2.18 -3.58 -0.25
CA ILE A 217 1.67 -4.40 0.83
C ILE A 217 2.18 -3.81 2.14
N VAL A 218 1.33 -3.71 3.16
CA VAL A 218 1.70 -3.18 4.47
C VAL A 218 1.15 -4.09 5.55
N ASP A 219 1.84 -4.21 6.68
CA ASP A 219 1.44 -5.05 7.79
C ASP A 219 0.85 -4.16 8.91
N VAL A 220 -0.47 -4.21 9.09
CA VAL A 220 -1.21 -3.26 9.96
C VAL A 220 -1.62 -3.91 11.27
N CYS A 221 -1.25 -3.29 12.39
CA CYS A 221 -1.89 -3.50 13.68
C CYS A 221 -2.94 -2.42 13.91
N HIS A 222 -4.21 -2.82 14.05
CA HIS A 222 -5.34 -1.89 14.19
C HIS A 222 -5.27 -0.94 15.38
N ALA A 223 -4.53 -1.32 16.43
CA ALA A 223 -4.48 -0.57 17.68
C ALA A 223 -3.20 0.25 17.88
N HIS A 224 -2.11 -0.06 17.16
CA HIS A 224 -0.78 0.48 17.50
C HIS A 224 -0.12 1.19 16.32
N GLY A 225 -0.10 0.57 15.14
CA GLY A 225 0.67 1.11 14.03
C GLY A 225 0.78 0.20 12.83
N THR A 226 1.61 0.62 11.89
CA THR A 226 1.85 -0.07 10.62
C THR A 226 3.34 -0.33 10.42
N TRP A 227 3.65 -1.54 10.01
CA TRP A 227 4.97 -1.93 9.56
C TRP A 227 5.07 -1.80 8.03
N PHE A 228 6.21 -1.24 7.60
CA PHE A 228 6.59 -1.08 6.21
C PHE A 228 7.95 -1.75 6.01
N ASP A 229 8.08 -2.61 5.01
CA ASP A 229 9.38 -3.07 4.54
C ASP A 229 10.16 -1.95 3.85
N ALA A 230 11.42 -2.25 3.53
CA ALA A 230 12.27 -1.37 2.75
C ALA A 230 11.53 -0.89 1.50
N ASP A 231 11.54 0.44 1.30
CA ASP A 231 10.93 1.15 0.17
C ASP A 231 9.38 1.14 0.07
N GLU A 232 8.65 0.53 1.00
CA GLU A 232 7.17 0.52 0.94
C GLU A 232 6.56 1.89 1.27
N LEU A 233 7.01 2.55 2.35
CA LEU A 233 6.48 3.87 2.74
C LEU A 233 6.65 4.96 1.67
N PRO A 234 7.82 5.10 1.00
CA PRO A 234 7.96 6.02 -0.13
C PRO A 234 6.97 5.73 -1.27
N ARG A 235 6.65 4.46 -1.53
CA ARG A 235 5.67 4.07 -2.56
C ARG A 235 4.24 4.38 -2.15
N VAL A 236 3.91 4.19 -0.87
CA VAL A 236 2.62 4.65 -0.31
C VAL A 236 2.46 6.15 -0.50
N ILE A 237 3.48 6.93 -0.15
CA ILE A 237 3.44 8.40 -0.28
C ILE A 237 3.30 8.83 -1.74
N GLU A 238 3.96 8.15 -2.67
CA GLU A 238 3.80 8.43 -4.10
C GLU A 238 2.39 8.12 -4.61
N PHE A 239 1.80 7.00 -4.15
CA PHE A 239 0.44 6.63 -4.49
C PHE A 239 -0.59 7.66 -3.98
N VAL A 240 -0.44 8.12 -2.74
CA VAL A 240 -1.23 9.21 -2.13
C VAL A 240 -1.11 10.49 -2.96
N ARG A 241 0.12 10.96 -3.22
CA ARG A 241 0.38 12.21 -3.96
C ARG A 241 -0.09 12.21 -5.41
N SER A 242 -0.23 11.03 -6.02
CA SER A 242 -0.75 10.89 -7.39
C SER A 242 -2.29 10.86 -7.45
N GLY A 243 -2.98 11.05 -6.32
CA GLY A 243 -4.45 10.96 -6.23
C GLY A 243 -4.95 9.52 -6.25
N GLY A 244 -4.07 8.56 -5.89
CA GLY A 244 -4.39 7.13 -5.92
C GLY A 244 -5.52 6.75 -4.96
N LEU A 245 -5.68 7.48 -3.84
CA LEU A 245 -6.78 7.27 -2.89
C LEU A 245 -8.13 7.70 -3.49
N ASP A 246 -8.21 8.86 -4.12
CA ASP A 246 -9.43 9.31 -4.80
C ASP A 246 -9.84 8.34 -5.92
N GLU A 247 -8.86 7.91 -6.71
CA GLU A 247 -9.12 6.96 -7.80
C GLU A 247 -9.54 5.59 -7.26
N ALA A 248 -8.97 5.13 -6.15
CA ALA A 248 -9.38 3.90 -5.47
C ALA A 248 -10.82 4.02 -4.94
N TYR A 249 -11.13 5.13 -4.27
CA TYR A 249 -12.45 5.38 -3.69
C TYR A 249 -13.53 5.48 -4.75
N ARG A 250 -13.30 6.23 -5.84
CA ARG A 250 -14.23 6.35 -6.97
C ARG A 250 -14.57 4.99 -7.57
N ARG A 251 -13.54 4.16 -7.83
CA ARG A 251 -13.75 2.81 -8.38
C ARG A 251 -14.48 1.88 -7.43
N GLU A 252 -14.14 1.93 -6.14
CA GLU A 252 -14.84 1.10 -5.13
C GLU A 252 -16.33 1.46 -5.08
N ARG A 253 -16.67 2.75 -5.18
CA ARG A 253 -18.06 3.19 -5.27
C ARG A 253 -18.77 2.66 -6.52
N GLU A 254 -18.14 2.79 -7.68
CA GLU A 254 -18.67 2.26 -8.95
C GLU A 254 -18.90 0.75 -8.89
N GLU A 255 -17.95 0.01 -8.31
CA GLU A 255 -18.04 -1.44 -8.11
C GLU A 255 -19.19 -1.83 -7.16
N LEU A 256 -19.30 -1.14 -6.02
CA LEU A 256 -20.39 -1.37 -5.07
C LEU A 256 -21.76 -1.06 -5.70
N GLU A 257 -21.86 -0.04 -6.53
CA GLU A 257 -23.08 0.28 -7.27
C GLU A 257 -23.41 -0.78 -8.32
N ARG A 258 -22.40 -1.28 -9.06
CA ARG A 258 -22.58 -2.39 -10.00
C ARG A 258 -23.08 -3.64 -9.29
N GLN A 259 -22.42 -4.05 -8.21
CA GLN A 259 -22.81 -5.21 -7.41
C GLN A 259 -24.26 -5.08 -6.91
N LYS A 260 -24.65 -3.90 -6.41
CA LYS A 260 -26.04 -3.66 -5.97
C LYS A 260 -27.06 -3.82 -7.11
N ARG A 261 -26.72 -3.37 -8.33
CA ARG A 261 -27.60 -3.52 -9.50
C ARG A 261 -27.73 -4.99 -9.91
N GLU A 262 -26.62 -5.73 -9.91
CA GLU A 262 -26.60 -7.17 -10.22
C GLU A 262 -27.37 -7.98 -9.18
N ASP A 263 -27.19 -7.70 -7.89
CA ASP A 263 -27.93 -8.33 -6.79
C ASP A 263 -29.44 -8.06 -6.90
N GLN A 264 -29.83 -6.82 -7.23
CA GLN A 264 -31.24 -6.46 -7.45
C GLN A 264 -31.83 -7.16 -8.68
N ALA A 265 -31.10 -7.25 -9.79
CA ALA A 265 -31.53 -7.97 -10.97
C ALA A 265 -31.71 -9.47 -10.69
N THR A 266 -30.76 -10.08 -9.99
CA THR A 266 -30.80 -11.49 -9.58
C THR A 266 -32.01 -11.76 -8.68
N ARG A 267 -32.27 -10.91 -7.68
CA ARG A 267 -33.45 -11.03 -6.81
C ARG A 267 -34.76 -10.89 -7.57
N ARG A 268 -34.84 -9.97 -8.54
CA ARG A 268 -36.04 -9.78 -9.40
C ARG A 268 -36.29 -10.97 -10.31
N ALA A 269 -35.24 -11.53 -10.91
CA ALA A 269 -35.35 -12.73 -11.74
C ALA A 269 -35.83 -13.94 -10.92
N ALA A 270 -35.25 -14.17 -9.74
CA ALA A 270 -35.68 -15.23 -8.84
C ALA A 270 -37.15 -15.10 -8.40
N ALA A 271 -37.60 -13.87 -8.10
CA ALA A 271 -39.01 -13.61 -7.77
C ALA A 271 -39.96 -13.86 -8.95
N THR A 272 -39.55 -13.50 -10.17
CA THR A 272 -40.33 -13.73 -11.39
C THR A 272 -40.46 -15.23 -11.69
N GLU A 273 -39.40 -16.00 -11.49
CA GLU A 273 -39.40 -17.45 -11.68
C GLU A 273 -40.30 -18.16 -10.65
N ALA A 274 -40.26 -17.73 -9.38
CA ALA A 274 -41.15 -18.25 -8.33
C ALA A 274 -42.64 -18.01 -8.64
N LEU A 275 -42.98 -16.88 -9.27
CA LEU A 275 -44.34 -16.60 -9.72
C LEU A 275 -44.75 -17.44 -10.95
N ARG A 276 -43.79 -17.86 -11.79
CA ARG A 276 -44.02 -18.62 -13.01
C ARG A 276 -44.15 -20.13 -12.78
N SER A 277 -43.79 -20.63 -11.61
CA SER A 277 -43.95 -22.04 -11.19
C SER A 277 -44.93 -22.19 -10.01
N PRO A 278 -46.26 -22.10 -10.21
CA PRO A 278 -47.23 -22.18 -9.11
C PRO A 278 -47.45 -23.59 -8.54
N GLY A 279 -46.60 -24.58 -8.84
CA GLY A 279 -46.97 -26.01 -8.77
C GLY A 279 -45.93 -26.96 -8.19
N ALA A 280 -45.15 -26.57 -7.17
CA ALA A 280 -44.61 -27.56 -6.25
C ALA A 280 -45.61 -27.72 -5.11
N ASP A 281 -46.44 -28.76 -5.19
CA ASP A 281 -47.29 -29.17 -4.08
C ASP A 281 -46.44 -29.28 -2.81
N PRO A 282 -46.85 -28.69 -1.67
CA PRO A 282 -46.28 -29.08 -0.39
C PRO A 282 -46.50 -30.60 -0.24
N PRO A 283 -45.52 -31.38 0.27
CA PRO A 283 -45.72 -32.82 0.47
C PRO A 283 -47.00 -33.03 1.28
N GLY A 284 -47.93 -33.77 0.69
CA GLY A 284 -49.31 -33.87 1.13
C GLY A 284 -49.42 -34.22 2.61
N TRP A 285 -50.09 -33.34 3.36
CA TRP A 285 -50.68 -33.70 4.63
C TRP A 285 -51.94 -34.52 4.36
N GLY A 286 -51.74 -35.81 4.08
CA GLY A 286 -52.77 -36.83 4.19
C GLY A 286 -53.09 -37.03 5.67
N GLY A 287 -54.29 -36.62 6.08
CA GLY A 287 -54.65 -36.41 7.48
C GLY A 287 -54.81 -37.66 8.35
N SER A 288 -54.77 -37.43 9.65
CA SER A 288 -55.79 -37.96 10.55
C SER A 288 -56.21 -36.88 11.55
N LEU A 289 -57.49 -36.92 11.89
CA LEU A 289 -58.21 -35.95 12.70
C LEU A 289 -57.65 -35.90 14.14
N GLY A 290 -57.29 -34.71 14.60
CA GLY A 290 -57.01 -34.41 15.99
C GLY A 290 -57.55 -33.02 16.32
N VAL A 291 -58.80 -32.99 16.77
CA VAL A 291 -59.49 -31.86 17.41
C VAL A 291 -58.55 -31.14 18.38
N PHE A 292 -58.51 -29.79 18.39
CA PHE A 292 -58.72 -28.93 19.58
C PHE A 292 -58.42 -27.45 19.29
N SER A 293 -59.51 -26.68 19.31
CA SER A 293 -59.69 -25.34 19.89
C SER A 293 -58.66 -24.23 19.66
N THR A 294 -59.15 -23.20 18.96
CA THR A 294 -58.80 -21.79 19.10
C THR A 294 -58.52 -21.37 20.55
N LEU A 295 -57.31 -20.87 20.84
CA LEU A 295 -56.93 -19.82 21.81
C LEU A 295 -55.45 -19.97 22.20
N GLY A 296 -54.57 -19.18 21.59
CA GLY A 296 -53.15 -19.20 21.96
C GLY A 296 -52.24 -18.29 21.13
N PHE A 297 -52.70 -17.10 20.73
CA PHE A 297 -51.91 -16.19 19.89
C PHE A 297 -51.42 -14.90 20.57
N LEU A 298 -51.62 -14.68 21.87
CA LEU A 298 -51.18 -13.41 22.51
C LEU A 298 -50.69 -13.56 23.96
N ALA A 299 -49.65 -14.36 24.21
CA ALA A 299 -48.94 -14.28 25.49
C ALA A 299 -47.51 -14.85 25.41
N ARG A 300 -46.63 -14.23 24.63
CA ARG A 300 -45.17 -14.42 24.82
C ARG A 300 -44.36 -13.21 24.39
N LEU A 301 -44.78 -12.03 24.85
CA LEU A 301 -44.04 -10.77 24.66
C LEU A 301 -43.80 -9.96 25.94
N LEU A 302 -44.11 -10.47 27.13
CA LEU A 302 -43.76 -9.79 28.39
C LEU A 302 -43.56 -10.81 29.51
N ARG A 303 -42.29 -11.09 29.87
CA ARG A 303 -41.80 -11.43 31.23
C ARG A 303 -40.37 -11.99 31.21
N ILE A 304 -39.40 -11.08 31.20
CA ILE A 304 -38.14 -11.08 31.97
C ILE A 304 -37.80 -9.56 32.05
N VAL A 305 -38.37 -8.76 32.96
CA VAL A 305 -38.11 -8.60 34.41
C VAL A 305 -36.65 -8.24 34.71
N GLU A 306 -36.49 -6.99 35.13
CA GLU A 306 -35.65 -6.44 36.22
C GLU A 306 -34.20 -6.89 36.37
#